data_AF-A0A935WD76-F1
#
_entry.id   AF-A0A935WD76-F1
#
_cell.length_a   1.000
_cell.length_b   1.000
_cell.length_c   1.000
_cell.angle_alpha   90.00
_cell.angle_beta   90.00
_cell.angle_gamma   90.00
#
_symmetry.space_group_name_H-M   'P 1'
#
loop_
_entity.id
_entity.type
_entity.pdbx_description
1 polymer ?
#
loop_
_entity_poly.entity_id
_entity_poly.type
_entity_poly.pdbx_seq_one_letter_code
_entity_poly.pdbx_strand_id
1 'polypeptide(L)'
;MSDETRRDDATRAQVGPGDYFVVDTVDNAWCVSARMAGHIEKAVTARWPAPWLSFVDIHGARITVRTHRVNYVAQCYAENRAAWRAYNRAHGAEQKADPDADD
;
A
#
# COMPACT_ATOMS: atom_id res chain seq x y z
N MET A 1 -9.86 39.70 3.63
CA MET A 1 -8.41 39.98 3.69
C MET A 1 -7.86 39.09 4.80
N SER A 2 -7.60 37.81 4.52
CA SER A 2 -6.46 37.23 3.77
C SER A 2 -5.39 36.80 4.78
N ASP A 3 -5.28 35.49 4.98
CA ASP A 3 -4.02 34.71 4.99
C ASP A 3 -4.42 33.23 5.19
N GLU A 4 -5.05 32.60 4.21
CA GLU A 4 -4.39 31.96 3.07
C GLU A 4 -3.17 31.12 3.50
N THR A 5 -3.46 29.84 3.73
CA THR A 5 -2.55 28.78 3.31
C THR A 5 -1.20 28.76 4.02
N ARG A 6 -1.21 28.29 5.28
CA ARG A 6 -0.07 27.53 5.81
C ARG A 6 0.02 26.22 5.01
N ARG A 7 0.53 26.34 3.78
CA ARG A 7 1.09 25.27 2.96
C ARG A 7 2.20 24.71 3.81
N ASP A 8 1.90 23.63 4.52
CA ASP A 8 2.91 22.80 5.15
C ASP A 8 3.72 22.13 4.02
N ASP A 9 4.67 22.92 3.50
CA ASP A 9 5.76 22.54 2.61
C ASP A 9 6.85 21.79 3.40
N ALA A 10 6.42 20.93 4.32
CA ALA A 10 7.30 20.13 5.13
C ALA A 10 7.61 18.83 4.38
N THR A 11 8.58 18.95 3.48
CA THR A 11 9.50 17.87 3.13
C THR A 11 8.85 16.72 2.34
N ARG A 12 8.89 16.84 1.01
CA ARG A 12 9.01 15.68 0.10
C ARG A 12 10.31 14.93 0.42
N ALA A 13 10.37 14.26 1.55
CA ALA A 13 11.36 13.23 1.79
C ALA A 13 10.99 12.12 0.79
N GLN A 14 11.80 11.98 -0.26
CA GLN A 14 11.73 10.80 -1.10
C GLN A 14 12.00 9.60 -0.18
N VAL A 15 10.93 8.94 0.27
CA VAL A 15 11.03 7.78 1.14
C VAL A 15 11.71 6.70 0.30
N GLY A 16 12.98 6.40 0.63
CA GLY A 16 13.67 5.22 0.10
C GLY A 16 12.86 3.95 0.39
N PRO A 17 13.19 2.79 -0.19
CA PRO A 17 12.35 1.59 -0.14
C PRO A 17 12.46 0.86 1.21
N GLY A 18 12.42 1.62 2.32
CA GLY A 18 12.25 1.10 3.66
C GLY A 18 10.87 0.49 3.84
N ASP A 19 10.49 0.29 5.09
CA ASP A 19 9.25 -0.39 5.42
C ASP A 19 8.01 0.45 5.05
N TYR A 20 7.15 -0.12 4.21
CA TYR A 20 5.88 0.47 3.80
C TYR A 20 4.77 -0.56 3.87
N PHE A 21 3.54 -0.08 3.75
CA PHE A 21 2.34 -0.90 3.67
C PHE A 21 1.69 -0.65 2.31
N VAL A 22 1.03 -1.65 1.76
CA VAL A 22 0.22 -1.53 0.54
C VAL A 22 -1.24 -1.51 0.94
N VAL A 23 -1.96 -0.51 0.45
CA VAL A 23 -3.42 -0.46 0.47
C VAL A 23 -3.89 -0.84 -0.92
N ASP A 24 -4.57 -1.97 -1.00
CA ASP A 24 -5.10 -2.48 -2.25
C ASP A 24 -6.60 -2.20 -2.35
N THR A 25 -7.00 -1.80 -3.54
CA THR A 25 -8.39 -1.69 -3.95
C THR A 25 -8.58 -2.39 -5.28
N VAL A 26 -9.84 -2.65 -5.63
CA VAL A 26 -10.20 -3.28 -6.92
C VAL A 26 -9.54 -2.61 -8.13
N ASP A 27 -9.34 -1.29 -8.10
CA ASP A 27 -8.89 -0.54 -9.27
C ASP A 27 -7.42 -0.09 -9.19
N ASN A 28 -6.79 -0.13 -8.00
CA ASN A 28 -5.45 0.41 -7.80
C ASN A 28 -4.84 0.01 -6.43
N ALA A 29 -3.53 0.20 -6.29
CA ALA A 29 -2.79 0.01 -5.05
C ALA A 29 -1.90 1.22 -4.72
N TRP A 30 -1.80 1.56 -3.43
CA TRP A 30 -0.98 2.67 -2.95
C TRP A 30 -0.07 2.24 -1.80
N CYS A 31 1.16 2.75 -1.82
CA CYS A 31 2.11 2.57 -0.74
C CYS A 31 1.89 3.65 0.33
N VAL A 32 1.73 3.24 1.60
CA VAL A 32 1.48 4.13 2.73
C VAL A 32 2.47 3.87 3.86
N SER A 33 2.67 4.85 4.73
CA SER A 33 3.46 4.68 5.96
C SER A 33 2.74 3.77 6.96
N ALA A 34 3.48 3.19 7.91
CA ALA A 34 2.91 2.38 9.00
C ALA A 34 1.83 3.13 9.81
N ARG A 35 2.06 4.42 10.09
CA ARG A 35 1.07 5.27 10.77
C ARG A 35 -0.23 5.37 9.97
N MET A 36 -0.12 5.53 8.65
CA MET A 36 -1.29 5.66 7.79
C MET A 36 -1.99 4.31 7.60
N ALA A 37 -1.25 3.21 7.49
CA ALA A 37 -1.82 1.87 7.49
C ALA A 37 -2.68 1.63 8.73
N GLY A 38 -2.17 1.92 9.93
CA GLY A 38 -2.95 1.79 11.17
C GLY A 38 -4.15 2.73 11.25
N HIS A 39 -4.12 3.89 10.59
CA HIS A 39 -5.30 4.75 10.45
C HIS A 39 -6.36 4.11 9.54
N ILE A 40 -5.94 3.56 8.41
CA ILE A 40 -6.80 2.92 7.43
C ILE A 40 -7.42 1.64 8.02
N GLU A 41 -6.62 0.78 8.65
CA GLU A 41 -7.08 -0.45 9.32
C GLU A 41 -8.20 -0.14 10.32
N LYS A 42 -7.99 0.84 11.20
CA LYS A 42 -9.01 1.27 12.16
C LYS A 42 -10.29 1.76 11.48
N ALA A 43 -10.17 2.46 10.35
CA ALA A 43 -11.32 2.98 9.62
C ALA A 43 -12.12 1.86 8.93
N VAL A 44 -11.45 0.90 8.30
CA VAL A 44 -12.11 -0.20 7.58
C VAL A 44 -12.70 -1.25 8.52
N THR A 45 -12.09 -1.47 9.69
CA THR A 45 -12.59 -2.43 10.70
C THR A 45 -13.49 -1.79 11.76
N ALA A 46 -13.85 -0.50 11.62
CA ALA A 46 -14.77 0.14 12.54
C ALA A 46 -16.14 -0.55 12.53
N ARG A 47 -16.85 -0.55 13.67
CA ARG A 47 -18.23 -1.08 13.73
C ARG A 47 -19.17 -0.39 12.73
N TRP A 48 -18.93 0.89 12.49
CA TRP A 48 -19.66 1.72 11.53
C TRP A 48 -18.64 2.47 10.66
N PRO A 49 -18.08 1.84 9.62
CA PRO A 49 -17.10 2.47 8.75
C PRO A 49 -17.72 3.67 8.03
N ALA A 50 -17.00 4.79 7.97
CA ALA A 50 -17.40 5.89 7.10
C ALA A 50 -17.48 5.39 5.65
N PRO A 51 -18.42 5.87 4.82
CA PRO A 51 -18.57 5.41 3.43
C PRO A 51 -17.36 5.77 2.55
N TRP A 52 -16.64 6.82 2.93
CA TRP A 52 -15.45 7.31 2.25
C TRP A 52 -14.26 7.34 3.22
N LEU A 53 -13.11 6.94 2.71
CA LEU A 53 -11.84 6.92 3.41
C LEU A 53 -10.85 7.80 2.64
N SER A 54 -10.23 8.75 3.34
CA SER A 54 -9.17 9.59 2.78
C SER A 54 -7.85 9.33 3.49
N PHE A 55 -6.77 9.21 2.73
CA PHE A 55 -5.43 9.00 3.25
C PHE A 55 -4.37 9.67 2.37
N VAL A 56 -3.13 9.68 2.83
CA VAL A 56 -1.99 10.21 2.09
C VAL A 56 -0.97 9.09 1.87
N ASP A 57 -0.54 8.92 0.63
CA ASP A 57 0.48 7.94 0.27
C ASP A 57 1.90 8.41 0.62
N ILE A 58 2.90 7.55 0.47
CA ILE A 58 4.31 7.91 0.74
C ILE A 58 4.87 8.99 -0.19
N HIS A 59 4.22 9.27 -1.31
CA HIS A 59 4.60 10.31 -2.27
C HIS A 59 3.90 11.66 -1.98
N GLY A 60 3.03 11.70 -0.97
CA GLY A 60 2.27 12.89 -0.59
C GLY A 60 0.96 13.06 -1.37
N ALA A 61 0.56 12.09 -2.20
CA ALA A 61 -0.72 12.15 -2.90
C ALA A 61 -1.86 11.92 -1.91
N ARG A 62 -2.87 12.79 -1.95
CA ARG A 62 -4.12 12.61 -1.19
C ARG A 62 -5.08 11.76 -2.00
N ILE A 63 -5.47 10.63 -1.42
CA ILE A 63 -6.34 9.63 -2.03
C ILE A 63 -7.65 9.60 -1.26
N THR A 64 -8.77 9.48 -1.98
CA THR A 64 -10.10 9.25 -1.39
C THR A 64 -10.78 8.11 -2.12
N VAL A 65 -11.18 7.08 -1.39
CA VAL A 65 -11.83 5.88 -1.93
C VAL A 65 -13.08 5.54 -1.14
N ARG A 66 -13.95 4.71 -1.72
CA ARG A 66 -15.02 4.08 -0.96
C ARG A 66 -14.40 3.03 -0.02
N THR A 67 -14.76 3.09 1.26
CA THR A 67 -14.16 2.23 2.30
C THR A 67 -14.37 0.74 1.99
N HIS A 68 -15.53 0.36 1.45
CA HIS A 68 -15.83 -1.03 1.07
C HIS A 68 -15.08 -1.54 -0.17
N ARG A 69 -14.32 -0.68 -0.88
CA ARG A 69 -13.48 -1.09 -2.01
C ARG A 69 -12.04 -1.35 -1.62
N VAL A 70 -11.68 -1.15 -0.35
CA VAL A 70 -10.40 -1.58 0.19
C VAL A 70 -10.45 -3.09 0.37
N ASN A 71 -9.61 -3.79 -0.39
CA ASN A 71 -9.54 -5.26 -0.34
C ASN A 71 -8.69 -5.70 0.85
N TYR A 72 -7.50 -5.09 1.00
CA TYR A 72 -6.59 -5.38 2.10
C TYR A 72 -5.61 -4.24 2.36
N VAL A 73 -5.00 -4.30 3.54
CA VAL A 73 -3.79 -3.56 3.90
C VAL A 73 -2.72 -4.58 4.25
N ALA A 74 -1.57 -4.54 3.57
CA ALA A 74 -0.51 -5.53 3.73
C ALA A 74 0.82 -4.88 4.09
N GLN A 75 1.56 -5.49 5.02
CA GLN A 75 2.89 -5.02 5.43
C GLN A 75 3.93 -5.48 4.41
N CYS A 76 4.71 -4.54 3.87
CA CYS A 76 5.69 -4.78 2.83
C CYS A 76 7.10 -4.43 3.31
N TYR A 77 7.54 -5.10 4.36
CA TYR A 77 8.91 -4.96 4.86
C TYR A 77 9.94 -5.47 3.87
N ALA A 78 11.15 -4.92 3.94
CA ALA A 78 12.24 -5.33 3.06
C ALA A 78 12.49 -6.85 3.11
N GLU A 79 12.39 -7.44 4.32
CA GLU A 79 12.54 -8.88 4.56
C GLU A 79 11.42 -9.70 3.91
N ASN A 80 10.16 -9.29 4.06
CA ASN A 80 9.01 -9.95 3.42
C ASN A 80 9.16 -9.97 1.90
N ARG A 81 9.61 -8.86 1.30
CA ARG A 81 9.86 -8.78 -0.14
C ARG A 81 11.03 -9.66 -0.57
N ALA A 82 12.10 -9.74 0.23
CA ALA A 82 13.22 -10.63 -0.05
C ALA A 82 12.80 -12.10 0.00
N ALA A 83 12.01 -12.50 1.01
CA ALA A 83 11.46 -13.84 1.15
C ALA A 83 10.51 -14.18 -0.02
N TRP A 84 9.59 -13.29 -0.37
CA TRP A 84 8.68 -13.49 -1.52
C TRP A 84 9.43 -13.66 -2.84
N ARG A 85 10.47 -12.84 -3.08
CA ARG A 85 11.33 -13.00 -4.27
C ARG A 85 12.10 -14.32 -4.25
N ALA A 86 12.58 -14.77 -3.09
CA ALA A 86 13.27 -16.04 -2.97
C ALA A 86 12.32 -17.22 -3.27
N TYR A 87 11.12 -17.20 -2.71
CA TYR A 87 10.06 -18.17 -2.97
C TYR A 87 9.72 -18.23 -4.47
N ASN A 88 9.44 -17.09 -5.10
CA ASN A 88 9.12 -17.05 -6.52
C ASN A 88 10.28 -17.47 -7.43
N ARG A 89 11.54 -17.21 -7.04
CA ARG A 89 12.69 -17.74 -7.78
C ARG A 89 12.78 -19.25 -7.69
N ALA A 90 12.52 -19.82 -6.51
CA ALA A 90 12.50 -21.26 -6.33
C ALA A 90 11.39 -21.91 -7.17
N HIS A 91 10.17 -21.38 -7.10
CA HIS A 91 9.03 -21.98 -7.81
C HIS A 91 8.93 -21.61 -9.29
N GLY A 92 9.41 -20.44 -9.70
CA GLY A 92 9.56 -20.12 -11.12
C GLY A 92 10.63 -20.97 -11.81
N ALA A 93 11.66 -21.41 -11.07
CA ALA A 93 12.63 -22.37 -11.58
C ALA A 93 12.02 -23.77 -11.73
N GLU A 94 11.13 -24.17 -10.82
CA GLU A 94 10.39 -25.43 -10.90
C GLU A 94 9.42 -25.44 -12.11
N GLN A 95 8.67 -24.36 -12.35
CA GLN A 95 7.77 -24.25 -13.51
C GLN A 95 8.51 -24.26 -14.85
N LYS A 96 9.71 -23.69 -14.93
CA LYS A 96 10.53 -23.72 -16.16
C LYS A 96 11.24 -25.05 -16.40
N ALA A 97 11.36 -25.87 -15.36
CA ALA A 97 11.96 -27.20 -15.44
C ALA A 97 10.93 -28.30 -15.75
N ASP A 98 9.63 -27.97 -15.76
CA ASP A 98 8.55 -28.86 -16.14
C ASP A 98 8.30 -28.77 -17.67
N PRO A 99 8.65 -29.80 -18.45
CA PRO A 99 8.51 -29.78 -19.91
C PRO A 99 7.05 -29.85 -20.39
N ASP A 100 6.08 -30.11 -19.51
CA ASP A 100 4.65 -30.20 -19.87
C ASP A 100 3.89 -28.86 -19.71
N ALA A 101 4.59 -27.75 -19.45
CA ALA A 101 3.98 -26.44 -19.22
C ALA A 101 3.56 -25.68 -20.50
N ASP A 102 3.82 -26.22 -21.69
CA ASP A 102 3.56 -25.60 -23.01
C ASP A 102 2.48 -26.31 -23.86
N ASP A 103 1.67 -27.24 -23.31
CA ASP A 103 0.51 -27.86 -24.00
C ASP A 103 -0.86 -27.28 -23.58
#